data_AF-A0A7V9E251-F1
#
_entry.id   AF-A0A7V9E251-F1
#
_cell.length_a   1.000
_cell.length_b   1.000
_cell.length_c   1.000
_cell.angle_alpha   90.00
_cell.angle_beta   90.00
_cell.angle_gamma   90.00
#
_symmetry.space_group_name_H-M   'P 1'
#
loop_
_entity.id
_entity.type
_entity.pdbx_description
1 polymer ?
#
loop_
_entity_poly.entity_id
_entity_poly.type
_entity_poly.pdbx_seq_one_letter_code
_entity_poly.pdbx_strand_id
1 'polypeptide(L)' 'PMHGHVTSSYDSVALGTPFALALLDAGSSRHGEVLDAVNDGLATAVRVVSPVPYDPEGSRRDG' A
#
# COMPACT_ATOMS: atom_id res chain seq x y z
N PRO A 1 -5.17 -17.20 4.43
CA PRO A 1 -6.58 -16.77 4.20
C PRO A 1 -6.55 -15.42 3.48
N MET A 2 -7.61 -15.04 2.75
CA MET A 2 -7.68 -13.71 2.13
C MET A 2 -7.97 -12.66 3.22
N HIS A 3 -7.13 -11.64 3.34
CA HIS A 3 -7.23 -10.59 4.37
C HIS A 3 -7.87 -9.28 3.85
N GLY A 4 -8.22 -9.24 2.57
CA GLY A 4 -8.67 -8.03 1.88
C GLY A 4 -8.35 -8.05 0.39
N HIS A 5 -8.42 -6.89 -0.26
CA HIS A 5 -8.13 -6.74 -1.69
C HIS A 5 -7.50 -5.39 -2.02
N VAL A 6 -6.66 -5.38 -3.06
CA VAL A 6 -6.11 -4.15 -3.66
C VAL A 6 -7.23 -3.41 -4.39
N THR A 7 -7.37 -2.11 -4.14
CA THR A 7 -8.34 -1.25 -4.82
C THR A 7 -7.70 -0.37 -5.88
N SER A 8 -6.43 -0.01 -5.71
CA SER A 8 -5.69 0.83 -6.63
C SER A 8 -4.20 0.50 -6.55
N SER A 9 -3.51 0.52 -7.69
CA SER A 9 -2.07 0.23 -7.77
C SER A 9 -1.41 1.10 -8.84
N TYR A 10 -0.23 1.62 -8.54
CA TYR A 10 0.49 2.54 -9.43
C TYR A 10 2.00 2.32 -9.36
N ASP A 11 2.68 2.53 -10.48
CA ASP A 11 4.12 2.77 -10.51
C ASP A 11 4.37 4.26 -10.26
N SER A 12 4.79 4.61 -9.05
CA SER A 12 4.84 6.01 -8.61
C SER A 12 6.20 6.64 -8.84
N VAL A 13 6.26 7.59 -9.76
CA VAL A 13 7.45 8.42 -9.99
C VAL A 13 7.82 9.22 -8.74
N ALA A 14 6.83 9.73 -8.00
CA ALA A 14 7.07 10.53 -6.80
C ALA A 14 7.68 9.72 -5.64
N LEU A 15 7.38 8.42 -5.57
CA LEU A 15 7.93 7.51 -4.56
C LEU A 15 9.19 6.77 -5.02
N GLY A 16 9.45 6.71 -6.33
CA GLY A 16 10.53 5.91 -6.92
C GLY A 16 10.30 4.40 -6.79
N THR A 17 9.10 3.97 -6.40
CA THR A 17 8.69 2.58 -6.21
C THR A 17 7.20 2.42 -6.51
N PRO A 18 6.75 1.25 -6.98
CA PRO A 18 5.34 0.93 -7.01
C PRO A 18 4.73 0.89 -5.61
N PHE A 19 3.44 1.23 -5.52
CA PHE A 19 2.62 1.07 -4.32
C PHE A 19 1.19 0.66 -4.68
N ALA A 20 0.46 0.20 -3.68
CA ALA A 20 -0.96 -0.13 -3.79
C ALA A 20 -1.73 0.35 -2.57
N LEU A 21 -3.00 0.71 -2.78
CA LEU A 21 -3.99 0.89 -1.73
C LEU A 21 -4.86 -0.36 -1.66
N ALA A 22 -5.24 -0.74 -0.44
CA ALA A 22 -6.03 -1.93 -0.19
C ALA A 22 -7.02 -1.70 0.96
N LEU A 23 -8.17 -2.37 0.87
CA LEU A 23 -9.06 -2.56 2.00
C LEU A 23 -8.65 -3.87 2.69
N LEU A 24 -8.18 -3.77 3.94
CA LEU A 24 -7.68 -4.89 4.73
C LEU A 24 -8.47 -5.02 6.04
N ASP A 25 -8.76 -6.25 6.42
CA ASP A 25 -9.29 -6.58 7.74
C ASP A 25 -8.32 -6.10 8.82
N ALA A 26 -8.84 -5.27 9.74
CA ALA A 26 -8.05 -4.59 10.77
C ALA A 26 -6.79 -3.88 10.24
N GLY A 27 -6.81 -3.36 8.99
CA GLY A 27 -5.60 -2.88 8.31
C GLY A 27 -4.74 -1.87 9.09
N SER A 28 -5.37 -0.97 9.87
CA SER A 28 -4.66 0.03 10.67
C SER A 28 -3.79 -0.56 11.78
N SER A 29 -4.11 -1.75 12.30
CA SER A 29 -3.30 -2.44 13.32
C SER A 29 -2.21 -3.34 12.73
N ARG A 30 -2.11 -3.41 11.40
CA ARG A 30 -1.22 -4.34 10.68
C ARG A 30 -0.01 -3.65 10.04
N HIS A 31 0.20 -2.35 10.28
CA HIS A 31 1.40 -1.66 9.78
C HIS A 31 2.69 -2.39 10.18
N GLY A 32 3.57 -2.62 9.21
CA GLY A 32 4.80 -3.40 9.35
C GLY A 32 4.66 -4.88 8.99
N GLU A 33 3.44 -5.43 8.96
CA GLU A 33 3.19 -6.81 8.55
C GLU A 33 3.51 -7.01 7.05
N VAL A 34 4.05 -8.19 6.72
CA VAL A 34 4.27 -8.61 5.33
C VAL A 34 3.16 -9.57 4.93
N LEU A 35 2.50 -9.29 3.81
CA LEU A 35 1.42 -10.08 3.22
C LEU A 35 1.79 -10.45 1.78
N ASP A 36 1.10 -11.44 1.22
CA ASP A 36 1.17 -11.74 -0.20
C ASP A 36 0.04 -11.03 -0.95
N ALA A 37 0.41 -10.17 -1.91
CA ALA A 37 -0.51 -9.67 -2.93
C ALA A 37 -0.45 -10.62 -4.13
N VAL A 38 -1.61 -11.10 -4.59
CA VAL A 38 -1.69 -12.10 -5.68
C VAL A 38 -2.29 -11.46 -6.93
N ASN A 39 -1.57 -11.54 -8.05
CA ASN A 39 -2.08 -11.18 -9.38
C ASN A 39 -1.78 -12.33 -10.36
N ASP A 40 -2.79 -12.77 -11.13
CA ASP A 40 -2.67 -13.90 -12.06
C ASP A 40 -2.03 -15.17 -11.44
N GLY A 41 -2.35 -15.43 -10.18
CA GLY A 41 -1.82 -16.58 -9.43
C GLY A 41 -0.39 -16.43 -8.92
N LEU A 42 0.28 -15.30 -9.19
CA LEU A 42 1.62 -15.00 -8.70
C LEU A 42 1.55 -14.18 -7.41
N ALA A 43 2.11 -14.72 -6.34
CA ALA A 43 2.24 -14.04 -5.06
C ALA A 43 3.48 -13.12 -5.05
N THR A 44 3.29 -11.87 -4.63
CA THR A 44 4.34 -10.89 -4.38
C THR A 44 4.26 -10.42 -2.94
N ALA A 45 5.36 -10.55 -2.20
CA ALA A 45 5.44 -10.07 -0.83
C ALA A 45 5.34 -8.53 -0.81
N VAL A 46 4.42 -8.00 -0.01
CA VAL A 46 4.18 -6.56 0.18
C VAL A 46 4.14 -6.25 1.67
N ARG A 47 4.56 -5.04 2.05
CA ARG A 47 4.50 -4.57 3.44
C ARG A 47 3.32 -3.63 3.60
N VAL A 48 2.51 -3.86 4.63
CA VAL A 48 1.45 -2.94 5.04
C VAL A 48 2.10 -1.71 5.68
N VAL A 49 1.82 -0.53 5.13
CA VAL A 49 2.37 0.76 5.57
C VAL A 49 1.25 1.78 5.74
N SER A 50 1.60 2.99 6.19
CA SER A 50 0.64 4.11 6.26
C SER A 50 -0.13 4.28 4.95
N PRO A 51 -1.45 4.58 5.00
CA PRO A 51 -2.24 4.84 3.80
C PRO A 51 -1.86 6.16 3.09
N VAL A 52 -1.00 6.99 3.70
CA VAL A 52 -0.46 8.22 3.12
C VAL A 52 1.01 8.00 2.77
N PRO A 53 1.31 7.49 1.56
CA PRO A 53 2.68 7.12 1.19
C PRO A 53 3.55 8.31 0.79
N TYR A 54 2.97 9.48 0.48
CA TYR A 54 3.69 10.65 -0.01
C TYR A 54 3.26 11.92 0.73
N ASP A 55 4.25 12.74 1.12
CA ASP A 55 4.07 14.00 1.88
C ASP A 55 3.08 13.88 3.06
N PRO A 56 3.32 12.97 4.03
CA PRO A 56 2.40 12.78 5.15
C PRO A 56 2.22 14.02 6.03
N GLU A 57 3.22 14.91 6.07
CA GLU A 57 3.18 16.16 6.83
C GLU A 57 2.50 17.31 6.05
N GLY A 58 2.16 17.10 4.77
CA GLY A 58 1.52 18.12 3.93
C GLY A 58 2.40 19.35 3.65
N SER A 59 3.72 19.18 3.65
CA SER A 59 4.71 20.26 3.46
C SER A 59 4.58 20.96 2.10
N ARG A 60 3.96 20.32 1.12
CA ARG A 60 3.79 20.84 -0.25
C ARG A 60 2.38 21.35 -0.54
N ARG A 61 1.52 21.49 0.48
CA ARG A 61 0.10 21.86 0.31
C ARG A 61 -0.10 23.22 -0.37
N ASP A 62 0.74 24.20 -0.05
CA ASP A 62 0.47 25.62 -0.37
C ASP A 62 1.34 26.18 -1.51
N GLY A 63 2.23 25.37 -2.12
CA GLY A 63 3.09 25.77 -3.24
C GLY A 63 4.54 26.03 -2.87
#